data_AF-A0A952PU11-F1
#
_entry.id   AF-A0A952PU11-F1
#
_cell.length_a   1.000
_cell.length_b   1.000
_cell.length_c   1.000
_cell.angle_alpha   90.00
_cell.angle_beta   90.00
_cell.angle_gamma   90.00
#
_symmetry.space_group_name_H-M   'P 1'
#
loop_
_entity.id
_entity.type
_entity.pdbx_description
1 polymer ?
#
loop_
_entity_poly.entity_id
_entity_poly.type
_entity_poly.pdbx_seq_one_letter_code
_entity_poly.pdbx_strand_id
1 'polypeptide(L)'
;MTNLNANQFEAHRPLMFSIAYRMLGSATEAEDIVQEAYLRYQGTIEPIEAPKAFLSTIVTRLCLNHLQSANSQEPVTSGRGCRNRS
;
A
#
# COMPACT_ATOMS: atom_id res chain seq x y z
N MET A 1 -1.56 -25.14 -3.15
CA MET A 1 -0.20 -24.68 -3.50
C MET A 1 -0.03 -23.28 -2.96
N THR A 2 0.77 -23.14 -1.90
CA THR A 2 0.95 -21.91 -1.13
C THR A 2 1.63 -20.83 -1.96
N ASN A 3 1.06 -19.63 -1.93
CA ASN A 3 1.57 -18.44 -2.60
C ASN A 3 2.99 -18.12 -2.06
N LEU A 4 4.04 -18.49 -2.79
CA LEU A 4 5.44 -18.21 -2.41
C LEU A 4 5.67 -16.71 -2.14
N ASN A 5 4.93 -15.89 -2.87
CA ASN A 5 4.88 -14.43 -2.76
C ASN A 5 4.39 -14.00 -1.37
N ALA A 6 3.33 -14.63 -0.83
CA ALA A 6 2.79 -14.27 0.48
C ALA A 6 3.81 -14.52 1.60
N ASN A 7 4.55 -15.62 1.55
CA ASN A 7 5.60 -15.90 2.54
C ASN A 7 6.74 -14.87 2.47
N GLN A 8 7.12 -14.42 1.27
CA GLN A 8 8.12 -13.35 1.13
C GLN A 8 7.60 -12.02 1.68
N PHE A 9 6.32 -11.71 1.47
CA PHE A 9 5.68 -10.54 2.06
C PHE A 9 5.69 -10.62 3.59
N GLU A 10 5.26 -11.75 4.17
CA GLU A 10 5.19 -11.94 5.63
C GLU A 10 6.56 -11.77 6.29
N ALA A 11 7.63 -12.25 5.65
CA ALA A 11 8.99 -12.04 6.12
C ALA A 11 9.39 -10.55 6.20
N HIS A 12 8.79 -9.69 5.38
CA HIS A 12 9.08 -8.25 5.32
C HIS A 12 8.01 -7.39 6.01
N ARG A 13 6.88 -7.98 6.45
CA ARG A 13 5.80 -7.31 7.18
C ARG A 13 6.26 -6.47 8.38
N PRO A 14 7.11 -6.97 9.30
CA PRO A 14 7.55 -6.16 10.44
C PRO A 14 8.41 -4.96 10.04
N LEU A 15 9.19 -5.08 8.96
CA LEU A 15 9.98 -3.96 8.41
C LEU A 15 9.07 -2.88 7.85
N MET A 16 8.07 -3.28 7.06
CA MET A 16 7.08 -2.36 6.47
C MET A 16 6.29 -1.62 7.53
N PHE A 17 5.82 -2.34 8.55
CA PHE A 17 5.11 -1.75 9.68
C PHE A 17 5.99 -0.73 10.42
N SER A 18 7.25 -1.06 10.69
CA SER A 18 8.18 -0.16 11.37
C SER A 18 8.43 1.14 10.60
N ILE A 19 8.50 1.07 9.27
CA ILE A 19 8.67 2.25 8.41
C ILE A 19 7.40 3.11 8.42
N ALA A 20 6.24 2.50 8.19
CA ALA A 20 4.96 3.21 8.16
C ALA A 20 4.64 3.86 9.52
N TYR A 21 4.87 3.13 10.61
CA TYR A 21 4.69 3.63 11.97
C TYR A 21 5.59 4.84 12.25
N ARG A 22 6.83 4.83 11.76
CA ARG A 22 7.75 5.97 11.94
C ARG A 22 7.42 7.18 11.07
N MET A 23 6.69 6.99 9.95
CA MET A 23 6.22 8.08 9.10
C MET A 23 4.89 8.69 9.58
N LEU A 24 3.96 7.86 10.04
CA LEU A 24 2.60 8.26 10.39
C LEU A 24 2.42 8.53 11.89
N GLY A 25 3.22 7.89 12.75
CA GLY A 25 3.12 8.01 14.20
C GLY A 25 1.93 7.27 14.83
N SER A 26 1.14 6.56 14.02
CA SER A 26 -0.07 5.85 14.42
C SER A 26 0.01 4.37 14.06
N ALA A 27 -0.28 3.51 15.04
CA ALA A 27 -0.27 2.06 14.82
C ALA A 27 -1.39 1.64 13.86
N THR A 28 -2.57 2.22 14.00
CA THR A 28 -3.74 1.93 13.16
C THR A 28 -3.48 2.29 11.70
N GLU A 29 -2.96 3.49 11.44
CA GLU A 29 -2.63 3.91 10.06
C GLU A 29 -1.50 3.05 9.49
N ALA A 30 -0.48 2.71 10.30
CA ALA A 30 0.59 1.83 9.85
C ALA A 30 0.11 0.43 9.47
N GLU A 31 -0.82 -0.16 10.22
CA GLU A 31 -1.42 -1.45 9.88
C GLU A 31 -2.24 -1.38 8.59
N ASP A 32 -3.02 -0.32 8.41
CA ASP A 32 -3.84 -0.09 7.21
C ASP A 32 -2.95 -0.03 5.94
N ILE A 33 -1.85 0.70 6.01
CA ILE A 33 -0.87 0.81 4.92
C ILE A 33 -0.23 -0.54 4.58
N VAL A 34 0.10 -1.34 5.59
CA VAL A 34 0.67 -2.69 5.38
C VAL A 34 -0.38 -3.61 4.74
N GLN A 35 -1.64 -3.52 5.15
CA GLN A 35 -2.73 -4.28 4.53
C GLN A 35 -2.93 -3.88 3.07
N GLU A 36 -2.96 -2.58 2.76
CA GLU A 36 -3.12 -2.12 1.38
C GLU A 36 -1.93 -2.51 0.49
N ALA A 37 -0.70 -2.47 1.05
CA ALA A 37 0.49 -2.95 0.36
C ALA A 37 0.38 -4.45 0.02
N TYR A 38 -0.16 -5.26 0.93
CA TYR A 38 -0.38 -6.68 0.70
C TYR A 38 -1.37 -6.94 -0.44
N LEU A 39 -2.50 -6.22 -0.46
CA LEU A 39 -3.52 -6.37 -1.49
C LEU A 39 -2.97 -6.03 -2.89
N ARG A 40 -2.18 -4.96 -3.01
CA ARG A 40 -1.50 -4.62 -4.28
C ARG A 40 -0.48 -5.67 -4.70
N TYR A 41 0.26 -6.22 -3.74
CA TYR A 41 1.25 -7.25 -4.00
C TYR A 41 0.60 -8.57 -4.44
N GLN A 42 -0.51 -8.98 -3.82
CA GLN A 42 -1.29 -10.14 -4.25
C GLN A 42 -1.93 -9.97 -5.64
N GLY A 43 -2.32 -8.74 -6.00
CA GLY A 43 -2.86 -8.42 -7.32
C GLY A 43 -1.81 -8.33 -8.43
N THR A 44 -0.51 -8.33 -8.10
CA THR A 44 0.58 -8.27 -9.08
C THR A 44 0.88 -9.68 -9.58
N ILE A 45 0.60 -9.92 -10.87
CA ILE A 45 0.78 -11.22 -11.54
C ILE A 45 2.22 -11.34 -12.12
N GLU A 46 2.94 -10.22 -12.20
CA GLU A 46 4.28 -10.17 -12.77
C GLU A 46 5.35 -10.69 -11.79
N PRO A 47 6.40 -11.37 -12.28
CA PRO A 47 7.50 -11.81 -11.45
C PRO A 47 8.29 -10.59 -10.94
N ILE A 48 8.23 -10.37 -9.63
CA ILE A 48 8.94 -9.26 -8.98
C ILE A 48 10.38 -9.73 -8.70
N GLU A 49 11.35 -9.22 -9.44
CA GLU A 49 12.77 -9.55 -9.26
C GLU A 49 13.32 -9.10 -7.89
N ALA A 50 12.79 -8.00 -7.33
CA ALA A 50 13.25 -7.41 -6.08
C ALA A 50 12.08 -7.11 -5.11
N PRO A 51 11.56 -8.12 -4.39
CA PRO A 51 10.39 -7.98 -3.52
C PRO A 51 10.59 -6.93 -2.43
N LYS A 52 11.78 -6.86 -1.83
CA LYS A 52 12.11 -5.87 -0.80
C LYS A 52 12.04 -4.43 -1.32
N ALA A 53 12.64 -4.16 -2.49
CA ALA A 53 12.66 -2.81 -3.08
C ALA A 53 11.26 -2.37 -3.50
N PHE A 54 10.49 -3.30 -4.08
CA PHE A 54 9.11 -3.06 -4.47
C PHE A 54 8.22 -2.73 -3.26
N LEU A 55 8.30 -3.54 -2.20
CA LEU A 55 7.51 -3.35 -0.99
C LEU A 55 7.85 -2.04 -0.26
N SER A 56 9.14 -1.72 -0.10
CA SER A 56 9.54 -0.44 0.49
C SER A 56 9.04 0.77 -0.31
N THR A 57 9.04 0.67 -1.65
CA THR A 57 8.51 1.72 -2.53
C THR A 57 7.00 1.89 -2.36
N ILE A 58 6.25 0.77 -2.34
CA ILE A 58 4.80 0.79 -2.15
C ILE A 58 4.43 1.41 -0.80
N VAL A 59 5.05 0.95 0.29
CA VAL A 59 4.77 1.45 1.65
C VAL A 59 5.07 2.94 1.76
N THR A 60 6.19 3.40 1.20
CA THR A 60 6.55 4.82 1.20
C THR A 60 5.52 5.65 0.42
N ARG A 61 5.13 5.21 -0.78
CA ARG A 61 4.11 5.89 -1.59
C ARG A 61 2.76 5.94 -0.88
N LEU A 62 2.37 4.84 -0.26
CA LEU A 62 1.15 4.74 0.53
C LEU A 62 1.13 5.73 1.69
N CYS A 63 2.21 5.79 2.49
CA CYS A 63 2.31 6.74 3.60
C CYS A 63 2.20 8.18 3.10
N LEU A 64 2.88 8.51 1.99
CA LEU A 64 2.79 9.85 1.38
C LEU A 64 1.38 10.15 0.88
N ASN A 65 0.72 9.19 0.24
CA ASN A 65 -0.66 9.34 -0.23
C ASN A 65 -1.61 9.53 0.96
N HIS A 66 -1.41 8.78 2.05
CA HIS A 66 -2.20 8.89 3.26
C HIS A 66 -2.07 10.27 3.92
N LEU A 67 -0.85 10.79 4.05
CA LEU A 67 -0.60 12.15 4.56
C LEU A 67 -1.24 13.23 3.66
N GLN A 68 -1.28 12.99 2.35
CA GLN A 68 -1.88 13.90 1.37
C GLN A 68 -3.41 13.83 1.41
N SER A 69 -3.99 12.64 1.52
CA SER A 69 -5.44 12.40 1.70
C SER A 69 -5.94 12.81 3.10
N ALA A 70 -5.12 12.76 4.14
CA ALA A 70 -5.49 13.30 5.45
C ALA A 70 -5.65 14.82 5.42
N ASN A 71 -4.92 15.51 4.54
CA ASN A 71 -5.11 16.95 4.25
C ASN A 71 -6.21 17.23 3.21
N SER A 72 -6.62 16.21 2.46
CA SER A 72 -7.64 16.30 1.41
C SER A 72 -8.67 15.20 1.66
N GLN A 73 -9.57 15.43 2.61
CA GLN A 73 -10.74 14.57 2.80
C GLN A 73 -11.63 14.62 1.54
N GLU A 74 -11.29 13.82 0.54
CA GLU A 74 -12.24 13.31 -0.43
C GLU A 74 -12.02 11.80 -0.54
N PRO A 75 -13.03 10.97 -0.20
CA PRO A 75 -12.96 9.53 -0.37
C PRO A 75 -12.93 9.23 -1.87
N VAL A 76 -11.76 9.05 -2.46
CA VAL A 76 -11.64 8.65 -3.87
C VAL A 76 -11.85 7.15 -4.02
N THR A 77 -13.09 6.72 -3.77
CA THR A 77 -13.62 5.56 -4.49
C THR A 77 -13.70 5.96 -5.96
N SER A 78 -13.07 5.18 -6.83
CA SER A 78 -13.09 5.37 -8.28
C SER A 78 -14.51 5.46 -8.83
N GLY A 79 -14.99 6.68 -9.05
CA GLY A 79 -16.15 7.01 -9.85
C GLY A 79 -15.67 7.56 -11.19
N ARG A 80 -15.70 6.71 -12.21
CA ARG A 80 -15.47 7.06 -13.62
C ARG A 80 -16.18 8.35 -13.99
N GLY A 81 -15.48 9.21 -14.72
CA GLY A 81 -16.08 10.37 -15.34
C GLY A 81 -17.25 9.98 -16.24
N CYS A 82 -18.36 10.71 -16.11
CA CYS A 82 -19.28 10.94 -17.21
C CYS A 82 -19.29 12.44 -17.47
N ARG A 83 -18.76 12.77 -18.65
CA ARG A 83 -18.69 14.10 -19.24
C ARG A 83 -20.09 14.70 -19.35
N ASN A 84 -20.18 15.98 -18.99
CA ASN A 84 -21.21 16.89 -19.44
C ASN A 84 -21.20 16.94 -20.98
N ARG A 85 -22.32 16.61 -21.64
CA ARG A 85 -22.66 17.18 -22.95
C ARG A 85 -24.14 16.95 -23.31
N SER A 86 -24.84 18.08 -23.39
CA SER A 86 -26.17 18.35 -23.98
C SER A 86 -27.40 17.90 -23.21
#